data_AF-A0A7S1NIU9-F1
#
_entry.id   AF-A0A7S1NIU9-F1
#
_cell.length_a   1.000
_cell.length_b   1.000
_cell.length_c   1.000
_cell.angle_alpha   90.00
_cell.angle_beta   90.00
_cell.angle_gamma   90.00
#
_symmetry.space_group_name_H-M   'P 1'
#
loop_
_entity.id
_entity.type
_entity.pdbx_description
1 polymer ?
#
loop_
_entity_poly.entity_id
_entity_poly.type
_entity_poly.pdbx_seq_one_letter_code
_entity_poly.pdbx_strand_id
1 'polypeptide(L)'
;AAHQATKAEADPEWGAAAKALAAAPGTPLGKALDWSLRGLKLEHQEMLLDLAVFPAKVPVSLDAVLTMWTGRNASLPVLKAVSLIRKLCRRQLVSLVTTLYGWALLIDPRISAQLQSRTPRPSELHSRLAKAYYTAAMGPGDPELPDNVAQRDWHLVSNDEYFYQNVVRSWRAAGMKEVTLQLKKYEWLRAKIWAAGVGSLLEDFEAVEKDDQFRTLRAAMQLSRGTLRRCCWELPSQLYGRLETSTHGAAVSVCAGIERRSEALAVNDFSSEHELWLRPLFHSGLQLPDGIPVNRQAAGMHTKAITCFLFFGDGKLASGSEDGLVKVWDLRKRQVGRQYDLGRRVLAFDVHQHLPLFACTLDGAPVSLHLYNTKGELLTARNPLGAAGLGARSHGNLGFHPLKSYLAFDMEVLLI
;
A
#
# COMPACT_ATOMS: atom_id res chain seq x y z
N ALA A 1 -23.19 -25.30 -22.26
CA ALA A 1 -22.94 -26.08 -21.03
C ALA A 1 -21.60 -25.72 -20.36
N ALA A 2 -20.44 -25.82 -21.03
CA ALA A 2 -19.13 -25.49 -20.43
C ALA A 2 -18.91 -23.98 -20.13
N HIS A 3 -19.65 -23.09 -20.80
CA HIS A 3 -19.56 -21.63 -20.60
C HIS A 3 -20.48 -21.08 -19.49
N GLN A 4 -21.37 -21.91 -18.93
CA GLN A 4 -22.21 -21.55 -17.77
C GLN A 4 -21.60 -22.00 -16.44
N ALA A 5 -20.66 -22.95 -16.44
CA ALA A 5 -19.97 -23.42 -15.24
C ALA A 5 -18.97 -22.39 -14.67
N THR A 6 -18.36 -21.56 -15.53
CA THR A 6 -17.41 -20.52 -15.11
C THR A 6 -18.08 -19.31 -14.46
N LYS A 7 -19.39 -19.12 -14.64
CA LYS A 7 -20.16 -18.07 -13.95
C LYS A 7 -20.73 -18.51 -12.59
N ALA A 8 -20.79 -19.82 -12.30
CA ALA A 8 -21.22 -20.34 -11.01
C ALA A 8 -20.10 -20.39 -9.96
N GLU A 9 -18.82 -20.27 -10.37
CA GLU A 9 -17.67 -20.13 -9.46
C GLU A 9 -17.54 -18.72 -8.85
N ALA A 10 -18.41 -17.79 -9.23
CA ALA A 10 -18.47 -16.44 -8.68
C ALA A 10 -19.33 -16.32 -7.41
N ASP A 11 -19.97 -17.41 -6.97
CA ASP A 11 -20.75 -17.44 -5.73
C ASP A 11 -19.89 -17.96 -4.57
N PRO A 12 -19.54 -17.13 -3.55
CA PRO A 12 -18.64 -17.52 -2.46
C PRO A 12 -19.12 -18.75 -1.68
N GLU A 13 -20.44 -18.94 -1.62
CA GLU A 13 -21.09 -20.03 -0.89
C GLU A 13 -20.91 -21.38 -1.59
N TRP A 14 -20.97 -21.43 -2.93
CA TRP A 14 -20.80 -22.69 -3.69
C TRP A 14 -19.34 -23.15 -3.72
N GLY A 15 -18.38 -22.20 -3.80
CA GLY A 15 -16.96 -22.49 -3.70
C GLY A 15 -16.53 -22.97 -2.31
N ALA A 16 -17.15 -22.45 -1.25
CA ALA A 16 -16.95 -22.93 0.12
C ALA A 16 -17.55 -24.32 0.35
N ALA A 17 -18.77 -24.57 -0.16
CA ALA A 17 -19.43 -25.87 -0.09
C ALA A 17 -18.69 -26.96 -0.87
N ALA A 18 -18.18 -26.66 -2.07
CA ALA A 18 -17.36 -27.60 -2.85
C ALA A 18 -15.99 -27.89 -2.19
N LYS A 19 -15.37 -26.89 -1.56
CA LYS A 19 -14.18 -27.09 -0.71
C LYS A 19 -14.48 -27.96 0.51
N ALA A 20 -15.62 -27.74 1.18
CA ALA A 20 -16.05 -28.54 2.32
C ALA A 20 -16.34 -29.99 1.92
N LEU A 21 -16.95 -30.22 0.76
CA LEU A 21 -17.23 -31.55 0.21
C LEU A 21 -15.94 -32.29 -0.18
N ALA A 22 -14.97 -31.60 -0.78
CA ALA A 22 -13.65 -32.14 -1.09
C ALA A 22 -12.76 -32.37 0.15
N ALA A 23 -13.04 -31.68 1.26
CA ALA A 23 -12.35 -31.81 2.55
C ALA A 23 -12.94 -32.89 3.47
N ALA A 24 -14.08 -33.50 3.09
CA ALA A 24 -14.71 -34.54 3.90
C ALA A 24 -13.82 -35.81 3.95
N PRO A 25 -13.61 -36.39 5.15
CA PRO A 25 -12.73 -37.56 5.32
C PRO A 25 -13.23 -38.81 4.59
N GLY A 26 -14.51 -38.86 4.22
CA GLY A 26 -15.12 -39.98 3.48
C GLY A 26 -14.82 -40.03 1.98
N THR A 27 -14.15 -39.01 1.42
CA THR A 27 -13.80 -38.96 -0.01
C THR A 27 -12.74 -40.01 -0.40
N PRO A 28 -12.65 -40.42 -1.68
CA PRO A 28 -11.60 -41.33 -2.14
C PRO A 28 -10.19 -40.82 -1.82
N LEU A 29 -10.00 -39.50 -1.90
CA LEU A 29 -8.74 -38.85 -1.53
C LEU A 29 -8.49 -38.90 -0.02
N GLY A 30 -9.51 -38.67 0.82
CA GLY A 30 -9.43 -38.82 2.27
C GLY A 30 -8.99 -40.23 2.66
N LYS A 31 -9.59 -41.26 2.05
CA LYS A 31 -9.20 -42.67 2.26
C LYS A 31 -7.78 -42.97 1.79
N ALA A 32 -7.36 -42.43 0.64
CA ALA A 32 -5.99 -42.58 0.16
C ALA A 32 -4.96 -41.89 1.09
N LEU A 33 -5.33 -40.75 1.66
CA LEU A 33 -4.54 -40.06 2.67
C LEU A 33 -4.44 -40.89 3.96
N ASP A 34 -5.55 -41.50 4.41
CA ASP A 34 -5.55 -42.41 5.57
C ASP A 34 -4.61 -43.60 5.40
N TRP A 35 -4.65 -44.24 4.22
CA TRP A 35 -3.71 -45.32 3.89
C TRP A 35 -2.26 -44.84 3.90
N SER A 36 -2.01 -43.65 3.37
CA SER A 36 -0.67 -43.04 3.37
C SER A 36 -0.20 -42.66 4.78
N LEU A 37 -1.11 -42.25 5.66
CA LEU A 37 -0.85 -41.91 7.07
C LEU A 37 -0.54 -43.14 7.91
N ARG A 38 -1.28 -44.25 7.74
CA ARG A 38 -1.04 -45.52 8.48
C ARG A 38 0.37 -46.07 8.31
N GLY A 39 1.02 -45.78 7.18
CA GLY A 39 2.42 -46.19 6.93
C GLY A 39 3.49 -45.27 7.55
N LEU A 40 3.11 -44.29 8.36
CA LEU A 40 3.99 -43.37 9.08
C LEU A 40 3.90 -43.60 10.59
N LYS A 41 5.00 -43.38 11.32
CA LYS A 41 5.00 -43.34 12.79
C LYS A 41 4.08 -42.22 13.29
N LEU A 42 3.52 -42.37 14.49
CA LEU A 42 2.60 -41.40 15.08
C LEU A 42 3.18 -39.97 15.07
N GLU A 43 4.45 -39.80 15.47
CA GLU A 43 5.15 -38.51 15.45
C GLU A 43 5.18 -37.86 14.05
N HIS A 44 5.43 -38.66 13.02
CA HIS A 44 5.47 -38.18 11.64
C HIS A 44 4.07 -37.83 11.09
N GLN A 45 3.01 -38.49 11.60
CA GLN A 45 1.63 -38.16 11.25
C GLN A 45 1.27 -36.79 11.83
N GLU A 46 1.65 -36.52 13.08
CA GLU A 46 1.42 -35.22 13.71
C GLU A 46 2.20 -34.10 13.02
N MET A 47 3.46 -34.32 12.65
CA MET A 47 4.25 -33.36 11.87
C MET A 47 3.65 -33.07 10.49
N LEU A 48 2.95 -34.03 9.88
CA LEU A 48 2.21 -33.81 8.64
C LEU A 48 0.97 -32.95 8.86
N LEU A 49 0.24 -33.17 9.97
CA LEU A 49 -0.89 -32.32 10.36
C LEU A 49 -0.46 -30.88 10.62
N ASP A 50 0.75 -30.67 11.13
CA ASP A 50 1.30 -29.32 11.35
C ASP A 50 1.40 -28.52 10.05
N LEU A 51 1.53 -29.17 8.90
CA LEU A 51 1.55 -28.50 7.60
C LEU A 51 0.20 -27.88 7.21
N ALA A 52 -0.89 -28.20 7.92
CA ALA A 52 -2.21 -27.58 7.71
C ALA A 52 -2.20 -26.06 7.96
N VAL A 53 -1.22 -25.56 8.73
CA VAL A 53 -1.07 -24.13 9.06
C VAL A 53 -0.74 -23.28 7.82
N PHE A 54 -0.12 -23.89 6.80
CA PHE A 54 0.37 -23.18 5.64
C PHE A 54 -0.73 -22.93 4.58
N PRO A 55 -0.65 -21.82 3.81
CA PRO A 55 -1.58 -21.53 2.74
C PRO A 55 -1.54 -22.61 1.65
N ALA A 56 -2.70 -22.99 1.12
CA ALA A 56 -2.76 -23.79 -0.10
C ALA A 56 -2.25 -22.98 -1.31
N LYS A 57 -1.53 -23.64 -2.23
CA LYS A 57 -0.99 -23.09 -3.50
C LYS A 57 0.17 -22.09 -3.39
N VAL A 58 0.61 -21.72 -2.19
CA VAL A 58 1.78 -20.84 -2.02
C VAL A 58 3.00 -21.70 -1.73
N PRO A 59 4.15 -21.50 -2.42
CA PRO A 59 5.39 -22.16 -2.05
C PRO A 59 5.82 -21.70 -0.65
N VAL A 60 5.99 -22.64 0.27
CA VAL A 60 6.40 -22.37 1.65
C VAL A 60 7.89 -22.66 1.78
N SER A 61 8.69 -21.71 2.26
CA SER A 61 10.13 -21.95 2.46
C SER A 61 10.38 -23.19 3.33
N LEU A 62 11.43 -23.96 3.00
CA LEU A 62 11.85 -25.10 3.82
C LEU A 62 12.15 -24.68 5.26
N ASP A 63 12.74 -23.50 5.45
CA ASP A 63 13.10 -22.97 6.76
C ASP A 63 11.87 -22.68 7.62
N ALA A 64 10.77 -22.25 7.01
CA ALA A 64 9.48 -22.06 7.69
C ALA A 64 8.93 -23.40 8.23
N VAL A 65 9.03 -24.46 7.44
CA VAL A 65 8.60 -25.81 7.83
C VAL A 65 9.49 -26.36 8.93
N LEU A 66 10.81 -26.16 8.82
CA LEU A 66 11.77 -26.57 9.84
C LEU A 66 11.52 -25.83 11.15
N THR A 67 11.30 -24.51 11.12
CA THR A 67 10.96 -23.69 12.29
C THR A 67 9.71 -24.20 12.99
N MET A 68 8.67 -24.56 12.24
CA MET A 68 7.45 -25.14 12.82
C MET A 68 7.72 -26.46 13.56
N TRP A 69 8.55 -27.32 12.98
CA TRP A 69 8.84 -28.64 13.55
C TRP A 69 9.85 -28.60 14.70
N THR A 70 10.82 -27.70 14.67
CA THR A 70 11.72 -27.45 15.83
C THR A 70 10.95 -26.82 16.98
N GLY A 71 9.95 -25.97 16.70
CA GLY A 71 9.02 -25.45 17.71
C GLY A 71 8.16 -26.52 18.37
N ARG A 72 7.91 -27.65 17.71
CA ARG A 72 7.25 -28.83 18.31
C ARG A 72 8.21 -29.64 19.18
N ASN A 73 9.42 -29.87 18.68
CA ASN A 73 10.45 -30.63 19.37
C ASN A 73 11.82 -29.99 19.13
N ALA A 74 12.31 -29.26 20.13
CA ALA A 74 13.60 -28.58 20.07
C ALA A 74 14.78 -29.54 19.88
N SER A 75 14.61 -30.81 20.27
CA SER A 75 15.64 -31.85 20.13
C SER A 75 15.62 -32.55 18.77
N LEU A 76 14.72 -32.17 17.85
CA LEU A 76 14.63 -32.79 16.52
C LEU A 76 15.81 -32.35 15.64
N PRO A 77 16.70 -33.28 15.21
CA PRO A 77 17.77 -32.94 14.28
C PRO A 77 17.21 -32.53 12.92
N VAL A 78 17.74 -31.45 12.34
CA VAL A 78 17.34 -30.95 11.00
C VAL A 78 17.40 -32.05 9.94
N LEU A 79 18.40 -32.95 10.01
CA LEU A 79 18.51 -34.08 9.09
C LEU A 79 17.31 -35.04 9.15
N LYS A 80 16.73 -35.28 10.34
CA LYS A 80 15.53 -36.12 10.48
C LYS A 80 14.32 -35.44 9.86
N ALA A 81 14.14 -34.14 10.08
CA ALA A 81 13.09 -33.35 9.44
C ALA A 81 13.19 -33.39 7.90
N VAL A 82 14.37 -33.15 7.34
CA VAL A 82 14.60 -33.23 5.88
C VAL A 82 14.35 -34.65 5.35
N SER A 83 14.71 -35.68 6.11
CA SER A 83 14.43 -37.07 5.73
C SER A 83 12.92 -37.36 5.67
N LEU A 84 12.15 -36.77 6.58
CA LEU A 84 10.69 -36.87 6.58
C LEU A 84 10.11 -36.20 5.34
N ILE A 85 10.58 -35.00 4.98
CA ILE A 85 10.14 -34.28 3.77
C ILE A 85 10.38 -35.11 2.53
N ARG A 86 11.58 -35.70 2.37
CA ARG A 86 11.88 -36.61 1.25
C ARG A 86 10.92 -37.81 1.22
N LYS A 87 10.56 -38.36 2.39
CA LYS A 87 9.59 -39.46 2.49
C LYS A 87 8.19 -39.02 2.09
N LEU A 88 7.76 -37.81 2.44
CA LEU A 88 6.48 -37.22 2.03
C LEU A 88 6.44 -36.96 0.52
N CYS A 89 7.53 -36.48 -0.07
CA CYS A 89 7.65 -36.28 -1.51
C CYS A 89 7.56 -37.60 -2.29
N ARG A 90 8.22 -38.67 -1.81
CA ARG A 90 8.10 -40.01 -2.41
C ARG A 90 6.67 -40.56 -2.36
N ARG A 91 5.86 -40.09 -1.41
CA ARG A 91 4.44 -40.45 -1.28
C ARG A 91 3.51 -39.51 -2.04
N GLN A 92 4.06 -38.56 -2.81
CA GLN A 92 3.30 -37.53 -3.56
C GLN A 92 2.34 -36.72 -2.68
N LEU A 93 2.58 -36.65 -1.37
CA LEU A 93 1.78 -35.84 -0.46
C LEU A 93 2.16 -34.36 -0.55
N VAL A 94 3.40 -34.10 -0.95
CA VAL A 94 4.02 -32.79 -1.00
C VAL A 94 5.01 -32.74 -2.15
N SER A 95 5.10 -31.59 -2.83
CA SER A 95 6.08 -31.36 -3.88
C SER A 95 7.15 -30.37 -3.42
N LEU A 96 8.38 -30.55 -3.90
CA LEU A 96 9.48 -29.60 -3.69
C LEU A 96 9.67 -28.79 -4.95
N VAL A 97 9.74 -27.47 -4.80
CA VAL A 97 9.97 -26.51 -5.87
C VAL A 97 11.16 -25.65 -5.48
N THR A 98 12.00 -25.28 -6.44
CA THR A 98 13.12 -24.35 -6.22
C THR A 98 12.63 -22.91 -6.35
N THR A 99 12.87 -22.08 -5.34
CA THR A 99 12.68 -20.62 -5.38
C THR A 99 14.03 -19.92 -5.58
N LEU A 100 14.02 -18.59 -5.71
CA LEU A 100 15.23 -17.79 -5.89
C LEU A 100 16.21 -17.91 -4.70
N TYR A 101 15.72 -18.28 -3.51
CA TYR A 101 16.49 -18.29 -2.27
C TYR A 101 16.63 -19.68 -1.66
N GLY A 102 16.07 -20.72 -2.30
CA GLY A 102 16.24 -22.09 -1.82
C GLY A 102 15.16 -23.06 -2.29
N TRP A 103 14.84 -23.99 -1.40
CA TRP A 103 13.84 -25.02 -1.65
C TRP A 103 12.55 -24.63 -0.92
N ALA A 104 11.44 -24.71 -1.62
CA ALA A 104 10.12 -24.49 -1.08
C ALA A 104 9.24 -25.73 -1.22
N LEU A 105 8.36 -25.86 -0.26
CA LEU A 105 7.38 -26.91 -0.10
C LEU A 105 6.05 -26.45 -0.70
N LEU A 106 5.55 -27.15 -1.71
CA LEU A 106 4.25 -26.89 -2.32
C LEU A 106 3.30 -28.04 -1.99
N ILE A 107 2.21 -27.70 -1.30
CA ILE A 107 1.17 -28.63 -0.87
C ILE A 107 -0.02 -28.51 -1.81
N ASP A 108 -0.49 -29.64 -2.32
CA ASP A 108 -1.70 -29.68 -3.15
C ASP A 108 -2.90 -29.14 -2.36
N PRO A 109 -3.70 -28.22 -2.92
CA PRO A 109 -4.85 -27.62 -2.23
C PRO A 109 -5.87 -28.64 -1.71
N ARG A 110 -6.02 -29.80 -2.36
CA ARG A 110 -6.93 -30.87 -1.92
C ARG A 110 -6.38 -31.59 -0.68
N ILE A 111 -5.06 -31.81 -0.64
CA ILE A 111 -4.37 -32.40 0.52
C ILE A 111 -4.39 -31.40 1.68
N SER A 112 -4.10 -30.13 1.43
CA SER A 112 -4.19 -29.05 2.42
C SER A 112 -5.58 -28.97 3.06
N ALA A 113 -6.65 -29.05 2.25
CA ALA A 113 -8.02 -29.07 2.74
C ALA A 113 -8.34 -30.29 3.63
N GLN A 114 -7.81 -31.47 3.28
CA GLN A 114 -7.94 -32.68 4.10
C GLN A 114 -7.15 -32.60 5.41
N LEU A 115 -5.94 -32.00 5.41
CA LEU A 115 -5.17 -31.77 6.63
C LEU A 115 -5.88 -30.77 7.56
N GLN A 116 -6.46 -29.71 7.00
CA GLN A 116 -7.23 -28.71 7.74
C GLN A 116 -8.49 -29.30 8.38
N SER A 117 -9.25 -30.15 7.68
CA SER A 117 -10.46 -30.78 8.24
C SER A 117 -10.16 -31.76 9.37
N ARG A 118 -8.97 -32.34 9.39
CA ARG A 118 -8.49 -33.28 10.42
C ARG A 118 -7.83 -32.59 11.61
N THR A 119 -7.63 -31.28 11.55
CA THR A 119 -7.01 -30.50 12.61
C THR A 119 -8.09 -29.92 13.53
N PRO A 120 -8.21 -30.38 14.78
CA PRO A 120 -9.29 -29.93 15.67
C PRO A 120 -9.15 -28.48 16.13
N ARG A 121 -7.94 -27.89 16.09
CA ARG A 121 -7.66 -26.50 16.54
C ARG A 121 -6.65 -25.78 15.64
N PRO A 122 -7.09 -25.13 14.55
CA PRO A 122 -6.19 -24.40 13.66
C PRO A 122 -5.54 -23.17 14.32
N SER A 123 -6.22 -22.52 15.28
CA SER A 123 -5.67 -21.37 16.02
C SER A 123 -4.43 -21.73 16.84
N GLU A 124 -4.40 -22.93 17.42
CA GLU A 124 -3.27 -23.44 18.22
C GLU A 124 -2.05 -23.70 17.32
N LEU A 125 -2.26 -24.21 16.09
CA LEU A 125 -1.19 -24.36 15.11
C LEU A 125 -0.56 -23.01 14.74
N HIS A 126 -1.39 -21.99 14.48
CA HIS A 126 -0.90 -20.65 14.16
C HIS A 126 -0.17 -19.99 15.34
N SER A 127 -0.67 -20.18 16.57
CA SER A 127 -0.01 -19.69 17.79
C SER A 127 1.36 -20.34 17.98
N ARG A 128 1.44 -21.67 17.78
CA ARG A 128 2.70 -22.41 17.88
C ARG A 128 3.71 -21.99 16.81
N LEU A 129 3.25 -21.80 15.56
CA LEU A 129 4.12 -21.30 14.49
C LEU A 129 4.71 -19.93 14.86
N ALA A 130 3.89 -19.00 15.34
CA ALA A 130 4.34 -17.68 15.76
C ALA A 130 5.36 -17.78 16.91
N LYS A 131 5.09 -18.60 17.93
CA LYS A 131 6.03 -18.85 19.04
C LYS A 131 7.37 -19.40 18.54
N ALA A 132 7.34 -20.36 17.62
CA ALA A 132 8.54 -20.97 17.06
C ALA A 132 9.44 -19.97 16.32
N TYR A 133 8.86 -19.04 15.56
CA TYR A 133 9.64 -17.96 14.95
C TYR A 133 10.28 -17.04 15.98
N TYR A 134 9.56 -16.72 17.05
CA TYR A 134 10.08 -15.84 18.09
C TYR A 134 11.24 -16.50 18.87
N THR A 135 11.09 -17.77 19.25
CA THR A 135 12.15 -18.51 19.94
C THR A 135 13.38 -18.74 19.05
N ALA A 136 13.17 -18.96 17.75
CA ALA A 136 14.29 -19.05 16.79
C ALA A 136 15.07 -17.74 16.68
N ALA A 137 14.41 -16.58 16.80
CA ALA A 137 15.05 -15.27 16.68
C ALA A 137 15.73 -14.78 17.97
N MET A 138 15.13 -15.04 19.14
CA MET A 138 15.62 -14.52 20.43
C MET A 138 16.51 -15.52 21.21
N GLY A 139 16.68 -16.74 20.69
CA GLY A 139 17.36 -17.83 21.37
C GLY A 139 16.49 -18.49 22.46
N PRO A 140 17.00 -19.54 23.13
CA PRO A 140 16.25 -20.36 24.09
C PRO A 140 15.92 -19.67 25.43
N GLY A 141 16.03 -18.33 25.52
CA GLY A 141 15.49 -17.57 26.65
C GLY A 141 13.97 -17.72 26.73
N ASP A 142 13.42 -17.61 27.95
CA ASP A 142 12.08 -18.07 28.38
C ASP A 142 11.09 -18.42 27.24
N PRO A 143 10.70 -19.71 27.10
CA PRO A 143 9.72 -20.14 26.10
C PRO A 143 8.32 -19.53 26.32
N GLU A 144 8.10 -18.89 27.46
CA GLU A 144 7.00 -17.98 27.70
C GLU A 144 7.34 -16.60 27.13
N LEU A 145 6.87 -16.38 25.90
CA LEU A 145 6.65 -15.09 25.26
C LEU A 145 6.47 -13.98 26.33
N PRO A 146 7.39 -12.99 26.46
CA PRO A 146 7.40 -12.07 27.60
C PRO A 146 6.05 -11.38 27.77
N ASP A 147 5.52 -11.30 29.00
CA ASP A 147 4.18 -10.78 29.30
C ASP A 147 3.92 -9.42 28.64
N ASN A 148 4.96 -8.61 28.49
CA ASN A 148 4.89 -7.33 27.79
C ASN A 148 5.01 -7.50 26.26
N VAL A 149 3.89 -7.85 25.63
CA VAL A 149 3.75 -8.02 24.16
C VAL A 149 4.26 -6.79 23.37
N ALA A 150 4.22 -5.59 23.96
CA ALA A 150 4.66 -4.35 23.33
C ALA A 150 6.18 -4.23 23.16
N GLN A 151 7.00 -4.91 23.98
CA GLN A 151 8.47 -4.86 23.90
C GLN A 151 9.07 -5.92 22.98
N ARG A 152 8.25 -6.77 22.34
CA ARG A 152 8.76 -7.79 21.43
C ARG A 152 9.22 -7.19 20.10
N ASP A 153 10.44 -7.55 19.71
CA ASP A 153 11.13 -7.07 18.50
C ASP A 153 11.01 -8.08 17.35
N TRP A 154 9.78 -8.25 16.86
CA TRP A 154 9.49 -9.14 15.72
C TRP A 154 10.17 -8.71 14.42
N HIS A 155 10.66 -7.47 14.34
CA HIS A 155 11.40 -6.95 13.19
C HIS A 155 12.82 -7.50 13.07
N LEU A 156 13.34 -8.20 14.09
CA LEU A 156 14.65 -8.85 14.08
C LEU A 156 14.59 -10.32 13.61
N VAL A 157 13.39 -10.86 13.40
CA VAL A 157 13.23 -12.24 12.93
C VAL A 157 13.81 -12.37 11.52
N SER A 158 14.59 -13.43 11.31
CA SER A 158 15.21 -13.75 10.02
C SER A 158 14.17 -13.83 8.90
N ASN A 159 14.50 -13.26 7.74
CA ASN A 159 13.64 -13.33 6.57
C ASN A 159 13.84 -14.67 5.84
N ASP A 160 12.86 -15.55 5.94
CA ASP A 160 12.83 -16.86 5.28
C ASP A 160 11.86 -16.89 4.08
N GLU A 161 11.56 -15.73 3.48
CA GLU A 161 10.53 -15.49 2.45
C GLU A 161 9.08 -15.64 2.93
N TYR A 162 8.80 -16.55 3.87
CA TYR A 162 7.46 -16.88 4.31
C TYR A 162 6.97 -15.98 5.45
N PHE A 163 7.83 -15.71 6.44
CA PHE A 163 7.49 -15.04 7.68
C PHE A 163 6.84 -13.68 7.44
N TYR A 164 7.54 -12.74 6.81
CA TYR A 164 7.02 -11.38 6.60
C TYR A 164 5.76 -11.35 5.71
N GLN A 165 5.56 -12.33 4.84
CA GLN A 165 4.37 -12.43 3.98
C GLN A 165 3.14 -12.95 4.74
N ASN A 166 3.31 -13.93 5.65
CA ASN A 166 2.19 -14.70 6.20
C ASN A 166 2.05 -14.64 7.74
N VAL A 167 2.95 -13.99 8.45
CA VAL A 167 2.90 -13.95 9.92
C VAL A 167 1.67 -13.21 10.43
N VAL A 168 1.27 -12.10 9.81
CA VAL A 168 0.08 -11.33 10.23
C VAL A 168 -1.20 -12.16 10.06
N ARG A 169 -1.29 -12.94 8.98
CA ARG A 169 -2.36 -13.94 8.81
C ARG A 169 -2.36 -14.94 9.96
N SER A 170 -1.20 -15.45 10.35
CA SER A 170 -1.08 -16.42 11.44
C SER A 170 -1.47 -15.82 12.79
N TRP A 171 -1.00 -14.62 13.11
CA TRP A 171 -1.41 -13.90 14.32
C TRP A 171 -2.92 -13.64 14.35
N ARG A 172 -3.52 -13.26 13.21
CA ARG A 172 -4.97 -13.05 13.12
C ARG A 172 -5.75 -14.34 13.36
N ALA A 173 -5.34 -15.44 12.73
CA ALA A 173 -5.97 -16.75 12.91
C ALA A 173 -5.81 -17.30 14.34
N ALA A 174 -4.73 -16.92 15.02
CA ALA A 174 -4.49 -17.23 16.44
C ALA A 174 -5.17 -16.26 17.43
N GLY A 175 -5.74 -15.14 16.97
CA GLY A 175 -6.33 -14.11 17.85
C GLY A 175 -5.30 -13.32 18.67
N MET A 176 -4.08 -13.19 18.16
CA MET A 176 -2.95 -12.54 18.81
C MET A 176 -3.06 -11.01 18.79
N LYS A 177 -2.77 -10.35 19.93
CA LYS A 177 -2.77 -8.87 20.05
C LYS A 177 -1.59 -8.21 19.34
N GLU A 178 -0.60 -9.02 18.97
CA GLU A 178 0.62 -8.65 18.25
C GLU A 178 0.29 -7.95 16.93
N VAL A 179 -0.80 -8.31 16.25
CA VAL A 179 -1.23 -7.66 14.99
C VAL A 179 -1.37 -6.14 15.18
N THR A 180 -2.11 -5.71 16.19
CA THR A 180 -2.40 -4.29 16.39
C THR A 180 -1.23 -3.54 17.01
N LEU A 181 -0.35 -4.22 17.75
CA LEU A 181 0.84 -3.62 18.35
C LEU A 181 1.97 -3.45 17.34
N GLN A 182 2.25 -4.46 16.52
CA GLN A 182 3.37 -4.42 15.57
C GLN A 182 3.08 -3.54 14.35
N LEU A 183 1.83 -3.48 13.88
CA LEU A 183 1.45 -2.57 12.78
C LEU A 183 1.55 -1.07 13.15
N LYS A 184 1.77 -0.73 14.43
CA LYS A 184 2.03 0.63 14.91
C LYS A 184 3.53 0.96 15.04
N LYS A 185 4.41 -0.04 14.93
CA LYS A 185 5.86 0.14 15.07
C LYS A 185 6.49 0.42 13.71
N TYR A 186 7.25 1.51 13.63
CA TYR A 186 7.95 1.88 12.40
C TYR A 186 8.97 0.81 11.98
N GLU A 187 9.67 0.22 12.94
CA GLU A 187 10.69 -0.81 12.74
C GLU A 187 10.11 -2.06 12.06
N TRP A 188 8.89 -2.44 12.45
CA TRP A 188 8.15 -3.54 11.82
C TRP A 188 7.75 -3.22 10.38
N LEU A 189 7.15 -2.04 10.15
CA LEU A 189 6.70 -1.62 8.81
C LEU A 189 7.88 -1.59 7.83
N ARG A 190 9.03 -1.11 8.30
CA ARG A 190 10.27 -1.08 7.51
C ARG A 190 10.81 -2.47 7.19
N ALA A 191 10.95 -3.34 8.20
CA ALA A 191 11.43 -4.71 8.00
C ALA A 191 10.52 -5.48 7.03
N LYS A 192 9.20 -5.30 7.17
CA LYS A 192 8.22 -5.95 6.29
C LYS A 192 8.28 -5.44 4.85
N ILE A 193 8.42 -4.12 4.62
CA ILE A 193 8.55 -3.59 3.26
C ILE A 193 9.84 -4.08 2.60
N TRP A 194 10.93 -4.18 3.35
CA TRP A 194 12.20 -4.70 2.84
C TRP A 194 12.10 -6.18 2.44
N ALA A 195 11.41 -6.98 3.25
CA ALA A 195 11.32 -8.43 3.06
C ALA A 195 10.22 -8.87 2.06
N ALA A 196 9.03 -8.26 2.13
CA ALA A 196 7.84 -8.70 1.40
C ALA A 196 7.24 -7.63 0.47
N GLY A 197 7.78 -6.41 0.51
CA GLY A 197 7.28 -5.29 -0.28
C GLY A 197 6.02 -4.64 0.28
N VAL A 198 5.70 -3.46 -0.27
CA VAL A 198 4.56 -2.64 0.20
C VAL A 198 3.20 -3.30 -0.09
N GLY A 199 3.12 -4.19 -1.09
CA GLY A 199 1.88 -4.90 -1.45
C GLY A 199 1.40 -5.80 -0.32
N SER A 200 2.28 -6.63 0.23
CA SER A 200 1.97 -7.50 1.37
C SER A 200 1.55 -6.70 2.60
N LEU A 201 2.17 -5.54 2.84
CA LEU A 201 1.79 -4.66 3.94
C LEU A 201 0.39 -4.03 3.75
N LEU A 202 0.00 -3.71 2.52
CA LEU A 202 -1.34 -3.18 2.22
C LEU A 202 -2.43 -4.25 2.43
N GLU A 203 -2.14 -5.51 2.12
CA GLU A 203 -3.03 -6.65 2.40
C GLU A 203 -3.22 -6.86 3.91
N ASP A 204 -2.16 -6.69 4.71
CA ASP A 204 -2.28 -6.73 6.18
C ASP A 204 -3.21 -5.65 6.70
N PHE A 205 -3.06 -4.41 6.22
CA PHE A 205 -3.90 -3.30 6.66
C PHE A 205 -5.36 -3.48 6.21
N GLU A 206 -5.61 -4.12 5.05
CA GLU A 206 -6.95 -4.52 4.63
C GLU A 206 -7.59 -5.49 5.62
N ALA A 207 -6.81 -6.45 6.12
CA ALA A 207 -7.28 -7.43 7.08
C ALA A 207 -7.69 -6.81 8.45
N VAL A 208 -7.27 -5.57 8.75
CA VAL A 208 -7.51 -4.84 10.01
C VAL A 208 -8.26 -3.51 9.78
N GLU A 209 -8.91 -3.33 8.62
CA GLU A 209 -9.54 -2.07 8.20
C GLU A 209 -10.72 -1.59 9.09
N LYS A 210 -11.21 -2.45 10.01
CA LYS A 210 -12.26 -2.11 10.97
C LYS A 210 -11.86 -0.99 11.94
N ASP A 211 -10.57 -0.78 12.16
CA ASP A 211 -10.06 0.27 13.03
C ASP A 211 -9.59 1.47 12.20
N ASP A 212 -10.17 2.64 12.46
CA ASP A 212 -9.91 3.89 11.74
C ASP A 212 -8.44 4.31 11.82
N GLN A 213 -7.73 3.91 12.88
CA GLN A 213 -6.29 4.16 13.03
C GLN A 213 -5.47 3.51 11.90
N PHE A 214 -5.83 2.28 11.51
CA PHE A 214 -5.16 1.54 10.44
C PHE A 214 -5.64 1.96 9.05
N ARG A 215 -6.86 2.48 8.92
CA ARG A 215 -7.35 3.05 7.64
C ARG A 215 -6.51 4.24 7.20
N THR A 216 -6.16 5.13 8.14
CA THR A 216 -5.29 6.28 7.89
C THR A 216 -3.89 5.85 7.45
N LEU A 217 -3.29 4.90 8.17
CA LEU A 217 -1.98 4.33 7.81
C LEU A 217 -2.01 3.66 6.43
N ARG A 218 -3.03 2.85 6.16
CA ARG A 218 -3.22 2.18 4.86
C ARG A 218 -3.29 3.19 3.73
N ALA A 219 -4.04 4.25 3.90
CA ALA A 219 -4.26 5.22 2.85
C ALA A 219 -2.98 6.06 2.57
N ALA A 220 -2.21 6.39 3.61
CA ALA A 220 -0.87 6.98 3.45
C ALA A 220 0.09 6.04 2.70
N MET A 221 0.10 4.75 3.04
CA MET A 221 0.88 3.72 2.35
C MET A 221 0.45 3.54 0.89
N GLN A 222 -0.86 3.55 0.62
CA GLN A 222 -1.41 3.37 -0.72
C GLN A 222 -0.97 4.47 -1.68
N LEU A 223 -0.92 5.73 -1.21
CA LEU A 223 -0.38 6.82 -2.02
C LEU A 223 1.13 6.72 -2.23
N SER A 224 1.83 6.24 -1.21
CA SER A 224 3.28 6.04 -1.24
C SER A 224 3.68 4.81 -2.07
N ARG A 225 2.72 3.96 -2.46
CA ARG A 225 2.95 2.66 -3.11
C ARG A 225 3.87 2.74 -4.33
N GLY A 226 3.67 3.74 -5.18
CA GLY A 226 4.47 3.92 -6.40
C GLY A 226 5.94 4.20 -6.10
N THR A 227 6.18 5.09 -5.12
CA THR A 227 7.52 5.48 -4.69
C THR A 227 8.21 4.37 -3.91
N LEU A 228 7.51 3.76 -2.93
CA LEU A 228 8.05 2.69 -2.09
C LEU A 228 8.38 1.42 -2.87
N ARG A 229 7.72 1.19 -4.00
CA ARG A 229 8.06 0.08 -4.91
C ARG A 229 9.39 0.30 -5.63
N ARG A 230 9.79 1.56 -5.85
CA ARG A 230 11.08 1.93 -6.47
C ARG A 230 12.17 2.03 -5.41
N CYS A 231 11.89 2.74 -4.32
CA CYS A 231 12.83 3.05 -3.25
C CYS A 231 12.13 2.79 -1.90
N CYS A 232 12.39 1.63 -1.29
CA CYS A 232 11.79 1.27 0.00
C CYS A 232 12.31 2.11 1.17
N TRP A 233 13.51 2.68 1.06
CA TRP A 233 14.11 3.54 2.09
C TRP A 233 13.47 4.93 2.19
N GLU A 234 12.68 5.36 1.20
CA GLU A 234 11.92 6.62 1.28
C GLU A 234 10.70 6.52 2.23
N LEU A 235 10.55 5.41 2.95
CA LEU A 235 9.46 5.20 3.90
C LEU A 235 9.29 6.35 4.92
N PRO A 236 10.35 6.88 5.57
CA PRO A 236 10.22 8.02 6.47
C PRO A 236 9.65 9.26 5.79
N SER A 237 10.23 9.68 4.67
CA SER A 237 9.86 10.93 3.99
C SER A 237 8.43 10.86 3.43
N GLN A 238 8.01 9.68 2.97
CA GLN A 238 6.67 9.46 2.46
C GLN A 238 5.62 9.41 3.59
N LEU A 239 5.95 8.84 4.76
CA LEU A 239 4.97 8.70 5.83
C LEU A 239 4.88 9.92 6.72
N TYR A 240 6.02 10.50 7.12
CA TYR A 240 6.07 11.53 8.15
C TYR A 240 5.21 12.74 7.79
N GLY A 241 5.47 13.35 6.63
CA GLY A 241 4.69 14.51 6.15
C GLY A 241 3.25 14.19 5.78
N ARG A 242 2.84 12.91 5.77
CA ARG A 242 1.46 12.47 5.53
C ARG A 242 0.72 12.04 6.80
N LEU A 243 1.41 11.88 7.91
CA LEU A 243 0.84 11.36 9.14
C LEU A 243 1.00 12.34 10.31
N GLU A 244 1.85 13.35 10.17
CA GLU A 244 2.11 14.38 11.19
C GLU A 244 0.83 15.07 11.69
N THR A 245 -0.13 15.36 10.82
CA THR A 245 -1.39 16.02 11.23
C THR A 245 -2.45 15.06 11.75
N SER A 246 -2.18 13.75 11.77
CA SER A 246 -3.15 12.74 12.18
C SER A 246 -3.21 12.64 13.71
N THR A 247 -4.42 12.67 14.27
CA THR A 247 -4.66 12.47 15.71
C THR A 247 -4.75 10.99 16.10
N HIS A 248 -4.72 10.08 15.11
CA HIS A 248 -4.82 8.64 15.36
C HIS A 248 -3.54 8.09 16.02
N GLY A 249 -3.69 7.39 17.15
CA GLY A 249 -2.55 6.89 17.93
C GLY A 249 -1.57 5.98 17.16
N ALA A 250 -2.05 5.25 16.14
CA ALA A 250 -1.16 4.46 15.27
C ALA A 250 -0.25 5.34 14.40
N ALA A 251 -0.78 6.42 13.83
CA ALA A 251 -0.01 7.38 13.04
C ALA A 251 1.05 8.08 13.90
N VAL A 252 0.65 8.54 15.10
CA VAL A 252 1.55 9.16 16.07
C VAL A 252 2.68 8.21 16.48
N SER A 253 2.36 6.94 16.76
CA SER A 253 3.35 5.91 17.11
C SER A 253 4.37 5.68 15.99
N VAL A 254 3.92 5.65 14.73
CA VAL A 254 4.80 5.49 13.57
C VAL A 254 5.71 6.71 13.40
N CYS A 255 5.18 7.93 13.49
CA CYS A 255 5.99 9.15 13.43
C CYS A 255 7.03 9.21 14.55
N ALA A 256 6.64 8.91 15.78
CA ALA A 256 7.57 8.84 16.92
C ALA A 256 8.64 7.74 16.73
N GLY A 257 8.30 6.62 16.09
CA GLY A 257 9.27 5.58 15.72
C GLY A 257 10.29 6.02 14.67
N ILE A 258 9.85 6.82 13.68
CA ILE A 258 10.74 7.43 12.69
C ILE A 258 11.73 8.37 13.37
N GLU A 259 11.27 9.22 14.29
CA GLU A 259 12.10 10.16 15.05
C GLU A 259 13.12 9.44 15.93
N ARG A 260 12.66 8.50 16.78
CA ARG A 260 13.54 7.70 17.66
C ARG A 260 14.65 7.02 16.89
N ARG A 261 14.34 6.45 15.71
CA ARG A 261 15.36 5.83 14.87
C ARG A 261 16.34 6.87 14.29
N SER A 262 15.82 8.01 13.85
CA SER A 262 16.65 9.08 13.29
C SER A 262 17.65 9.61 14.34
N GLU A 263 17.22 9.74 15.58
CA GLU A 263 18.07 10.10 16.72
C GLU A 263 19.13 9.03 17.01
N ALA A 264 18.74 7.74 17.01
CA ALA A 264 19.67 6.64 17.23
C ALA A 264 20.77 6.54 16.16
N LEU A 265 20.45 6.88 14.91
CA LEU A 265 21.41 6.93 13.79
C LEU A 265 22.33 8.15 13.86
N ALA A 266 21.84 9.29 14.36
CA ALA A 266 22.66 10.49 14.54
C ALA A 266 23.80 10.29 15.56
N VAL A 267 23.64 9.34 16.48
CA VAL A 267 24.64 8.99 17.51
C VAL A 267 25.64 7.95 17.01
N ASN A 268 25.23 7.04 16.13
CA ASN A 268 26.01 5.88 15.70
C ASN A 268 26.29 5.93 14.20
N ASP A 269 27.31 6.70 13.82
CA ASP A 269 28.07 6.65 12.56
C ASP A 269 27.30 6.72 11.22
N PHE A 270 27.65 7.68 10.36
CA PHE A 270 27.00 8.03 9.08
C PHE A 270 27.08 6.96 7.97
N SER A 271 27.42 5.71 8.30
CA SER A 271 27.71 4.63 7.34
C SER A 271 26.48 4.07 6.61
N SER A 272 25.26 4.39 7.06
CA SER A 272 24.02 3.94 6.40
C SER A 272 23.44 5.02 5.51
N GLU A 273 24.05 5.25 4.34
CA GLU A 273 23.58 6.21 3.32
C GLU A 273 22.10 5.99 2.94
N HIS A 274 21.60 4.76 3.08
CA HIS A 274 20.22 4.37 2.79
C HIS A 274 19.20 4.75 3.89
N GLU A 275 19.60 5.42 4.98
CA GLU A 275 18.69 5.79 6.08
C GLU A 275 18.55 7.31 6.29
N LEU A 276 19.20 8.12 5.46
CA LEU A 276 19.01 9.57 5.43
C LEU A 276 17.68 9.91 4.74
N TRP A 277 16.89 10.79 5.36
CA TRP A 277 15.61 11.24 4.83
C TRP A 277 15.41 12.73 5.07
N LEU A 278 14.64 13.37 4.18
CA LEU A 278 14.27 14.77 4.32
C LEU A 278 13.07 14.89 5.26
N ARG A 279 13.28 15.51 6.43
CA ARG A 279 12.19 15.85 7.36
C ARG A 279 11.47 17.11 6.85
N PRO A 280 10.18 17.03 6.49
CA PRO A 280 9.41 18.23 6.20
C PRO A 280 9.29 19.07 7.49
N LEU A 281 9.69 20.34 7.42
CA LEU A 281 9.58 21.28 8.54
C LEU A 281 8.23 22.00 8.57
N PHE A 282 7.49 21.94 7.47
CA PHE A 282 6.19 22.57 7.31
C PHE A 282 5.19 21.53 6.81
N HIS A 283 4.00 21.56 7.41
CA HIS A 283 2.90 20.68 7.07
C HIS A 283 2.65 20.67 5.56
N SER A 284 2.55 19.48 4.99
CA SER A 284 2.09 19.30 3.62
C SER A 284 0.63 19.77 3.56
N GLY A 285 0.36 21.01 3.12
CA GLY A 285 -0.99 21.58 2.98
C GLY A 285 -1.92 20.83 2.00
N LEU A 286 -1.45 19.73 1.41
CA LEU A 286 -2.19 18.78 0.58
C LEU A 286 -2.98 17.73 1.41
N GLN A 287 -2.99 17.82 2.74
CA GLN A 287 -3.75 16.93 3.61
C GLN A 287 -5.07 17.55 4.06
N LEU A 288 -6.16 16.81 3.86
CA LEU A 288 -7.48 17.16 4.35
C LEU A 288 -7.63 16.75 5.84
N PRO A 289 -8.53 17.41 6.60
CA PRO A 289 -8.72 17.22 8.04
C PRO A 289 -8.94 15.77 8.50
N ASP A 290 -9.42 14.89 7.61
CA ASP A 290 -9.83 13.53 7.95
C ASP A 290 -8.76 12.46 7.66
N GLY A 291 -7.51 12.83 7.35
CA GLY A 291 -6.41 11.86 7.22
C GLY A 291 -6.56 10.83 6.10
N ILE A 292 -7.59 10.92 5.25
CA ILE A 292 -7.76 10.10 4.03
C ILE A 292 -7.05 10.84 2.90
N PRO A 293 -5.86 10.45 2.46
CA PRO A 293 -5.19 11.15 1.40
C PRO A 293 -5.77 10.71 0.03
N VAL A 294 -5.69 11.62 -0.94
CA VAL A 294 -6.53 11.66 -2.15
C VAL A 294 -6.13 10.57 -3.14
N ASN A 295 -6.86 9.46 -3.20
CA ASN A 295 -6.84 8.53 -4.33
C ASN A 295 -8.24 8.34 -4.95
N ARG A 296 -8.93 9.45 -5.22
CA ARG A 296 -9.98 9.46 -6.23
C ARG A 296 -9.44 10.27 -7.39
N GLN A 297 -9.35 9.66 -8.57
CA GLN A 297 -9.47 10.41 -9.82
C GLN A 297 -10.72 11.28 -9.67
N ALA A 298 -10.54 12.59 -9.52
CA ALA A 298 -11.66 13.49 -9.37
C ALA A 298 -12.51 13.36 -10.63
N ALA A 299 -13.80 13.04 -10.47
CA ALA A 299 -14.73 13.04 -11.59
C ALA A 299 -14.65 14.41 -12.28
N GLY A 300 -14.39 14.42 -13.59
CA GLY A 300 -14.21 15.64 -14.37
C GLY A 300 -12.76 16.09 -14.59
N MET A 301 -11.79 15.17 -14.69
CA MET A 301 -10.42 15.49 -15.13
C MET A 301 -10.40 16.20 -16.49
N HIS A 302 -9.34 16.98 -16.76
CA HIS A 302 -9.11 17.53 -18.10
C HIS A 302 -8.85 16.41 -19.11
N THR A 303 -9.32 16.60 -20.35
CA THR A 303 -9.17 15.59 -21.42
C THR A 303 -7.89 15.75 -22.22
N LYS A 304 -7.16 16.86 -22.03
CA LYS A 304 -5.87 17.16 -22.65
C LYS A 304 -4.89 17.75 -21.62
N ALA A 305 -3.68 18.09 -22.06
CA ALA A 305 -2.62 18.63 -21.20
C ALA A 305 -3.07 19.89 -20.45
N ILE A 306 -2.70 19.99 -19.18
CA ILE A 306 -2.88 21.18 -18.36
C ILE A 306 -1.71 22.12 -18.67
N THR A 307 -2.02 23.34 -19.12
CA THR A 307 -1.02 24.33 -19.54
C THR A 307 -0.64 25.28 -18.40
N CYS A 308 -1.56 25.53 -17.48
CA CYS A 308 -1.39 26.48 -16.38
C CYS A 308 -2.31 26.16 -15.20
N PHE A 309 -1.91 26.57 -13.99
CA PHE A 309 -2.71 26.40 -12.76
C PHE A 309 -2.39 27.48 -11.73
N LEU A 310 -3.32 27.76 -10.82
CA LEU A 310 -3.20 28.82 -9.81
C LEU A 310 -3.96 28.46 -8.53
N PHE A 311 -3.29 28.59 -7.38
CA PHE A 311 -3.89 28.36 -6.06
C PHE A 311 -4.52 29.64 -5.50
N PHE A 312 -5.70 29.49 -4.90
CA PHE A 312 -6.37 30.54 -4.16
C PHE A 312 -6.18 30.31 -2.65
N GLY A 313 -6.04 31.40 -1.89
CA GLY A 313 -5.88 31.35 -0.42
C GLY A 313 -7.05 30.74 0.36
N ASP A 314 -8.18 30.45 -0.30
CA ASP A 314 -9.37 29.84 0.29
C ASP A 314 -9.43 28.30 0.12
N GLY A 315 -8.39 27.67 -0.42
CA GLY A 315 -8.36 26.23 -0.68
C GLY A 315 -9.07 25.84 -1.97
N LYS A 316 -9.13 26.75 -2.94
CA LYS A 316 -9.52 26.44 -4.32
C LYS A 316 -8.28 26.41 -5.21
N LEU A 317 -8.41 25.74 -6.35
CA LEU A 317 -7.41 25.72 -7.42
C LEU A 317 -8.10 26.03 -8.74
N ALA A 318 -7.53 26.87 -9.60
CA ALA A 318 -7.93 26.96 -11.00
C ALA A 318 -6.90 26.23 -11.87
N SER A 319 -7.36 25.55 -12.92
CA SER A 319 -6.51 24.94 -13.94
C SER A 319 -7.03 25.26 -15.34
N GLY A 320 -6.11 25.63 -16.23
CA GLY A 320 -6.37 25.83 -17.65
C GLY A 320 -5.74 24.71 -18.48
N SER A 321 -6.42 24.28 -19.53
CA SER A 321 -6.00 23.15 -20.34
C SER A 321 -6.17 23.38 -21.84
N GLU A 322 -5.47 22.57 -22.63
CA GLU A 322 -5.65 22.46 -24.07
C GLU A 322 -7.02 21.91 -24.48
N ASP A 323 -7.79 21.34 -23.54
CA ASP A 323 -9.17 20.91 -23.79
C ASP A 323 -10.15 22.10 -23.96
N GLY A 324 -9.66 23.33 -23.75
CA GLY A 324 -10.41 24.56 -23.89
C GLY A 324 -11.23 24.92 -22.66
N LEU A 325 -11.03 24.19 -21.56
CA LEU A 325 -11.72 24.41 -20.31
C LEU A 325 -10.80 25.07 -19.28
N VAL A 326 -11.37 25.99 -18.52
CA VAL A 326 -10.83 26.41 -17.21
C VAL A 326 -11.70 25.79 -16.13
N LYS A 327 -11.11 24.96 -15.27
CA LYS A 327 -11.80 24.30 -14.16
C LYS A 327 -11.36 24.91 -12.84
N VAL A 328 -12.34 25.25 -12.00
CA VAL A 328 -12.15 25.70 -10.63
C VAL A 328 -12.50 24.55 -9.70
N TRP A 329 -11.51 24.07 -8.99
CA TRP A 329 -11.57 22.97 -8.07
C TRP A 329 -11.76 23.50 -6.65
N ASP A 330 -12.73 22.94 -5.94
CA ASP A 330 -12.81 23.07 -4.50
C ASP A 330 -11.97 21.94 -3.88
N LEU A 331 -10.78 22.26 -3.36
CA LEU A 331 -9.86 21.26 -2.82
C LEU A 331 -10.43 20.61 -1.55
N ARG A 332 -11.31 21.31 -0.83
CA ARG A 332 -12.00 20.79 0.36
C ARG A 332 -13.05 19.75 -0.01
N LYS A 333 -13.84 20.04 -1.05
CA LYS A 333 -14.93 19.15 -1.52
C LYS A 333 -14.51 18.11 -2.56
N ARG A 334 -13.28 18.21 -3.11
CA ARG A 334 -12.72 17.32 -4.16
C ARG A 334 -13.59 17.22 -5.41
N GLN A 335 -14.19 18.32 -5.81
CA GLN A 335 -15.05 18.39 -6.99
C GLN A 335 -14.72 19.63 -7.80
N VAL A 336 -15.02 19.57 -9.09
CA VAL A 336 -15.06 20.76 -9.94
C VAL A 336 -16.22 21.61 -9.42
N GLY A 337 -15.90 22.73 -8.80
CA GLY A 337 -16.90 23.69 -8.33
C GLY A 337 -17.49 24.47 -9.50
N ARG A 338 -16.65 24.94 -10.42
CA ARG A 338 -17.07 25.64 -11.65
C ARG A 338 -16.22 25.23 -12.83
N GLN A 339 -16.83 25.27 -14.02
CA GLN A 339 -16.16 25.05 -15.29
C GLN A 339 -16.54 26.19 -16.24
N TYR A 340 -15.53 26.76 -16.89
CA TYR A 340 -15.69 27.72 -17.98
C TYR A 340 -15.25 27.07 -19.28
N ASP A 341 -16.15 26.96 -20.23
CA ASP A 341 -15.84 26.51 -21.58
C ASP A 341 -15.48 27.73 -22.43
N LEU A 342 -14.23 27.81 -22.83
CA LEU A 342 -13.70 28.92 -23.64
C LEU A 342 -13.62 28.54 -25.12
N GLY A 343 -13.94 27.29 -25.47
CA GLY A 343 -13.98 26.77 -26.85
C GLY A 343 -12.63 26.74 -27.59
N ARG A 344 -11.54 27.17 -26.93
CA ARG A 344 -10.19 27.29 -27.50
C ARG A 344 -9.14 26.96 -26.46
N ARG A 345 -8.00 26.43 -26.91
CA ARG A 345 -6.88 26.05 -26.04
C ARG A 345 -6.46 27.23 -25.17
N VAL A 346 -6.38 27.01 -23.86
CA VAL A 346 -5.90 27.97 -22.89
C VAL A 346 -4.38 27.87 -22.82
N LEU A 347 -3.66 28.98 -23.02
CA LEU A 347 -2.19 29.01 -23.00
C LEU A 347 -1.66 29.47 -21.65
N ALA A 348 -2.22 30.55 -21.11
CA ALA A 348 -1.96 31.06 -19.77
C ALA A 348 -3.26 31.63 -19.20
N PHE A 349 -3.41 31.62 -17.87
CA PHE A 349 -4.46 32.35 -17.19
C PHE A 349 -3.90 32.98 -15.91
N ASP A 350 -4.51 34.09 -15.50
CA ASP A 350 -4.31 34.65 -14.18
C ASP A 350 -5.64 35.19 -13.62
N VAL A 351 -5.74 35.30 -12.31
CA VAL A 351 -6.93 35.78 -11.62
C VAL A 351 -6.59 37.00 -10.78
N HIS A 352 -7.41 38.03 -10.89
CA HIS A 352 -7.18 39.24 -10.13
C HIS A 352 -7.40 38.99 -8.63
N GLN A 353 -6.50 39.48 -7.77
CA GLN A 353 -6.51 39.17 -6.34
C GLN A 353 -7.72 39.72 -5.57
N HIS A 354 -8.24 40.88 -6.02
CA HIS A 354 -9.35 41.59 -5.33
C HIS A 354 -10.63 41.77 -6.16
N LEU A 355 -10.57 41.59 -7.47
CA LEU A 355 -11.70 41.83 -8.37
C LEU A 355 -12.18 40.47 -8.88
N PRO A 356 -13.50 40.32 -9.12
CA PRO A 356 -14.06 39.07 -9.63
C PRO A 356 -13.76 38.88 -11.12
N LEU A 357 -12.48 38.96 -11.50
CA LEU A 357 -11.99 38.99 -12.87
C LEU A 357 -10.89 37.94 -13.05
N PHE A 358 -10.89 37.29 -14.20
CA PHE A 358 -9.77 36.48 -14.64
C PHE A 358 -9.42 36.80 -16.08
N ALA A 359 -8.13 36.77 -16.39
CA ALA A 359 -7.61 36.94 -17.72
C ALA A 359 -7.09 35.59 -18.22
N CYS A 360 -7.30 35.29 -19.49
CA CYS A 360 -6.70 34.14 -20.12
C CYS A 360 -6.29 34.45 -21.56
N THR A 361 -5.25 33.75 -21.99
CA THR A 361 -4.77 33.80 -23.36
C THR A 361 -5.26 32.56 -24.09
N LEU A 362 -5.93 32.79 -25.21
CA LEU A 362 -6.52 31.73 -26.02
C LEU A 362 -5.75 31.59 -27.33
N ASP A 363 -5.62 30.34 -27.77
CA ASP A 363 -5.01 30.03 -29.06
C ASP A 363 -5.85 30.61 -30.22
N GLY A 364 -5.16 31.14 -31.24
CA GLY A 364 -5.73 31.87 -32.35
C GLY A 364 -4.63 32.43 -33.27
N ALA A 365 -4.98 32.73 -34.52
CA ALA A 365 -4.13 33.47 -35.44
C ALA A 365 -4.74 34.87 -35.69
N PRO A 366 -4.42 35.90 -34.89
CA PRO A 366 -3.44 35.97 -33.79
C PRO A 366 -3.97 35.49 -32.42
N VAL A 367 -3.05 35.24 -31.47
CA VAL A 367 -3.36 34.91 -30.07
C VAL A 367 -4.11 36.07 -29.45
N SER A 368 -5.20 35.77 -28.75
CA SER A 368 -6.08 36.78 -28.16
C SER A 368 -6.05 36.72 -26.64
N LEU A 369 -6.02 37.91 -26.02
CA LEU A 369 -6.14 38.09 -24.58
C LEU A 369 -7.60 38.39 -24.24
N HIS A 370 -8.20 37.53 -23.41
CA HIS A 370 -9.59 37.63 -23.02
C HIS A 370 -9.70 37.88 -21.53
N LEU A 371 -10.51 38.88 -21.15
CA LEU A 371 -10.84 39.20 -19.77
C LEU A 371 -12.29 38.78 -19.51
N TYR A 372 -12.47 37.94 -18.49
CA TYR A 372 -13.76 37.39 -18.09
C TYR A 372 -14.12 37.81 -16.67
N ASN A 373 -15.41 37.92 -16.39
CA ASN A 373 -15.95 37.95 -15.03
C ASN A 373 -16.01 36.52 -14.46
N THR A 374 -15.98 36.38 -13.13
CA THR A 374 -16.28 35.14 -12.39
C THR A 374 -17.64 34.49 -12.71
N LYS A 375 -18.53 35.16 -13.45
CA LYS A 375 -19.77 34.58 -14.00
C LYS A 375 -19.59 33.86 -15.35
N GLY A 376 -18.41 33.97 -15.97
CA GLY A 376 -18.11 33.41 -17.30
C GLY A 376 -18.43 34.34 -18.47
N GLU A 377 -18.85 35.58 -18.18
CA GLU A 377 -19.13 36.60 -19.19
C GLU A 377 -17.82 37.23 -19.67
N LEU A 378 -17.63 37.29 -20.99
CA LEU A 378 -16.50 37.98 -21.62
C LEU A 378 -16.71 39.50 -21.49
N LEU A 379 -15.78 40.18 -20.83
CA LEU A 379 -15.81 41.63 -20.65
C LEU A 379 -15.10 42.35 -21.79
N THR A 380 -13.90 41.88 -22.12
CA THR A 380 -13.14 42.40 -23.26
C THR A 380 -12.26 41.31 -23.84
N ALA A 381 -12.13 41.30 -25.16
CA ALA A 381 -11.12 40.53 -25.87
C ALA A 381 -10.27 41.52 -26.65
N ARG A 382 -8.96 41.46 -26.46
CA ARG A 382 -8.01 42.26 -27.23
C ARG A 382 -7.09 41.32 -27.97
N ASN A 383 -6.85 41.63 -29.24
CA ASN A 383 -5.73 41.10 -29.97
C ASN A 383 -4.55 42.03 -29.72
N PRO A 384 -3.54 41.63 -28.93
CA PRO A 384 -2.37 42.46 -28.70
C PRO A 384 -1.63 42.80 -30.02
N LEU A 385 -1.79 42.00 -31.07
CA LEU A 385 -1.12 42.19 -32.36
C LEU A 385 -1.94 43.01 -33.38
N GLY A 386 -2.39 44.20 -32.99
CA GLY A 386 -2.99 45.17 -33.91
C GLY A 386 -1.99 45.93 -34.80
N ALA A 387 -0.67 45.83 -34.57
CA ALA A 387 0.29 46.73 -35.24
C ALA A 387 1.68 46.19 -35.63
N ALA A 388 2.05 44.94 -35.34
CA ALA A 388 3.37 44.43 -35.73
C ALA A 388 3.31 42.98 -36.22
N GLY A 389 3.61 42.79 -37.51
CA GLY A 389 3.68 41.51 -38.20
C GLY A 389 4.90 40.67 -37.80
N LEU A 390 5.02 40.30 -36.53
CA LEU A 390 5.99 39.29 -36.09
C LEU A 390 5.23 38.13 -35.45
N GLY A 391 5.33 36.97 -36.10
CA GLY A 391 4.73 35.72 -35.64
C GLY A 391 5.36 35.26 -34.33
N ALA A 392 4.79 35.68 -33.21
CA ALA A 392 5.15 35.19 -31.89
C ALA A 392 4.39 33.88 -31.62
N ARG A 393 5.12 32.76 -31.60
CA ARG A 393 4.56 31.39 -31.55
C ARG A 393 4.43 30.79 -30.14
N SER A 394 4.67 31.54 -29.07
CA SER A 394 4.42 31.03 -27.71
C SER A 394 4.38 32.16 -26.69
N HIS A 395 3.20 32.46 -26.15
CA HIS A 395 3.05 33.39 -25.04
C HIS A 395 2.65 32.62 -23.78
N GLY A 396 3.56 32.56 -22.79
CA GLY A 396 3.40 31.75 -21.57
C GLY A 396 3.23 32.55 -20.28
N ASN A 397 3.43 33.87 -20.29
CA ASN A 397 3.46 34.68 -19.07
C ASN A 397 2.34 35.74 -19.07
N LEU A 398 1.37 35.55 -18.18
CA LEU A 398 0.27 36.47 -17.93
C LEU A 398 0.20 36.72 -16.42
N GLY A 399 0.13 37.99 -16.00
CA GLY A 399 0.11 38.35 -14.59
C GLY A 399 -0.58 39.68 -14.29
N PHE A 400 -1.56 39.68 -13.40
CA PHE A 400 -2.10 40.87 -12.77
C PHE A 400 -1.06 41.45 -11.81
N HIS A 401 -0.90 42.76 -11.83
CA HIS A 401 -0.06 43.41 -10.85
C HIS A 401 -0.71 43.36 -9.46
N PRO A 402 0.04 43.02 -8.39
CA PRO A 402 -0.52 42.81 -7.05
C PRO A 402 -1.15 44.05 -6.42
N LEU A 403 -0.78 45.26 -6.85
CA LEU A 403 -1.20 46.52 -6.21
C LEU A 403 -1.73 47.59 -7.18
N LYS A 404 -1.76 47.32 -8.49
CA LYS A 404 -2.10 48.33 -9.51
C LYS A 404 -3.03 47.72 -10.54
N SER A 405 -3.90 48.55 -11.11
CA SER A 405 -4.90 48.17 -12.12
C SER A 405 -4.27 47.93 -13.50
N TYR A 406 -3.24 47.08 -13.58
CA TYR A 406 -2.71 46.65 -14.86
C TYR A 406 -2.40 45.16 -14.91
N LEU A 407 -2.63 44.62 -16.09
CA LEU A 407 -2.33 43.27 -16.51
C LEU A 407 -1.04 43.32 -17.33
N ALA A 408 0.02 42.70 -16.84
CA ALA A 408 1.22 42.50 -17.61
C ALA A 408 1.05 41.24 -18.47
N PHE A 409 1.23 41.40 -19.77
CA PHE A 409 1.28 40.30 -20.72
C PHE A 409 2.51 40.50 -21.59
N ASP A 410 3.51 39.63 -21.39
CA ASP A 410 4.80 39.76 -22.04
C ASP A 410 5.44 41.16 -21.83
N MET A 411 5.90 41.82 -22.89
CA MET A 411 6.47 43.19 -22.87
C MET A 411 5.42 44.32 -22.88
N GLU A 412 4.12 44.01 -22.77
CA GLU A 412 3.05 45.01 -22.75
C GLU A 412 2.33 45.10 -21.39
N VAL A 413 1.94 46.32 -21.04
CA VAL A 413 1.17 46.62 -19.83
C VAL A 413 -0.20 47.11 -20.25
N LEU A 414 -1.24 46.37 -19.88
CA LEU A 414 -2.63 46.69 -20.17
C LEU A 414 -3.28 47.27 -18.93
N LEU A 415 -3.63 48.56 -18.95
CA LEU A 415 -4.43 49.17 -17.89
C LEU A 415 -5.86 48.61 -17.93
N ILE A 416 -6.30 48.07 -16.80
CA ILE A 416 -7.62 47.45 -16.58
C ILE A 416 -8.62 48.51 -16.14
#